data_AF-A0A645HJD5-F1
#
_entry.id   AF-A0A645HJD5-F1
#
_cell.length_a   1.000
_cell.length_b   1.000
_cell.length_c   1.000
_cell.angle_alpha   90.00
_cell.angle_beta   90.00
_cell.angle_gamma   90.00
#
_symmetry.space_group_name_H-M   'P 1'
#
loop_
_entity.id
_entity.type
_entity.pdbx_description
1 polymer ?
#
loop_
_entity_poly.entity_id
_entity_poly.type
_entity_poly.pdbx_seq_one_letter_code
_entity_poly.pdbx_strand_id
1 'polypeptide(L)'
;MWIDKKGLKIAVLGYNEYKPRRFEAGPQTPGIAWSEDEQVIADIRAARAAGADHVIPFMHWGWEKNTQPDARQREFARRMIDEGASLVVGSHPHVTQGAEIYRGKPIVYSLGNFVFDGFDYENGRRGWLLRVHIDREGVLHWETLAAHIDTDGTPHPAPGLTTPCGSRGETAVAQCINP
;
A
#
# COMPACT_ATOMS: atom_id res chain seq x y z
N MET A 1 4.27 2.89 -12.66
CA MET A 1 3.23 3.55 -13.47
C MET A 1 3.23 5.04 -13.17
N TRP A 2 2.95 5.90 -14.16
CA TRP A 2 2.74 7.33 -13.95
C TRP A 2 1.27 7.68 -14.12
N ILE A 3 0.75 8.51 -13.22
CA ILE A 3 -0.59 9.10 -13.29
C ILE A 3 -0.41 10.60 -13.45
N ASP A 4 -0.92 11.17 -14.54
CA ASP A 4 -1.00 12.62 -14.74
C ASP A 4 -2.48 13.03 -14.75
N LYS A 5 -2.88 13.84 -13.78
CA LYS A 5 -4.25 14.35 -13.69
C LYS A 5 -4.25 15.76 -13.14
N LYS A 6 -4.91 16.68 -13.86
CA LYS A 6 -5.03 18.10 -13.46
C LYS A 6 -3.66 18.75 -13.17
N GLY A 7 -2.61 18.32 -13.87
CA GLY A 7 -1.24 18.84 -13.67
C GLY A 7 -0.58 18.41 -12.35
N LEU A 8 -1.06 17.30 -11.77
CA LEU A 8 -0.42 16.57 -10.68
C LEU A 8 0.13 15.25 -11.24
N LYS A 9 1.43 15.01 -11.04
CA LYS A 9 2.16 13.82 -11.51
C LYS A 9 2.48 12.90 -10.34
N ILE A 10 1.90 11.70 -10.36
CA ILE A 10 2.10 10.68 -9.32
C ILE A 10 2.81 9.47 -9.94
N ALA A 11 3.95 9.11 -9.37
CA ALA A 11 4.63 7.86 -9.69
C ALA A 11 4.22 6.77 -8.70
N VAL A 12 3.69 5.66 -9.21
CA VAL A 12 3.41 4.46 -8.42
C VAL A 12 4.47 3.41 -8.75
N LEU A 13 5.20 2.95 -7.74
CA LEU A 13 6.30 1.99 -7.88
C LEU A 13 5.89 0.67 -7.25
N GLY A 14 5.84 -0.42 -8.01
CA GLY A 14 5.39 -1.73 -7.52
C GLY A 14 6.56 -2.70 -7.34
N TYR A 15 6.65 -3.36 -6.18
CA TYR A 15 7.72 -4.33 -5.89
C TYR A 15 7.20 -5.58 -5.18
N ASN A 16 7.97 -6.67 -5.28
CA ASN A 16 7.73 -7.92 -4.57
C ASN A 16 8.94 -8.35 -3.73
N GLU A 17 8.71 -8.71 -2.46
CA GLU A 17 9.67 -9.29 -1.51
C GLU A 17 9.45 -10.79 -1.26
N TYR A 18 8.35 -11.35 -1.76
CA TYR A 18 7.95 -12.71 -1.49
C TYR A 18 8.53 -13.72 -2.46
N LYS A 19 9.03 -14.81 -1.89
CA LYS A 19 9.77 -15.88 -2.57
C LYS A 19 8.89 -16.64 -3.58
N PRO A 20 9.52 -17.36 -4.53
CA PRO A 20 10.96 -17.43 -4.80
C PRO A 20 11.49 -16.29 -5.68
N ARG A 21 12.75 -15.91 -5.45
CA ARG A 21 13.46 -14.86 -6.22
C ARG A 21 13.56 -15.14 -7.72
N ARG A 22 13.38 -16.39 -8.16
CA ARG A 22 13.33 -16.75 -9.59
C ARG A 22 12.23 -16.03 -10.40
N PHE A 23 11.28 -15.37 -9.74
CA PHE A 23 10.27 -14.55 -10.41
C PHE A 23 10.77 -13.15 -10.80
N GLU A 24 11.93 -12.73 -10.29
CA GLU A 24 12.58 -11.46 -10.61
C GLU A 24 12.82 -11.32 -12.11
N ALA A 25 12.53 -10.13 -12.65
CA ALA A 25 12.86 -9.79 -14.02
C ALA A 25 14.38 -9.78 -14.22
N GLY A 26 14.85 -10.41 -15.29
CA GLY A 26 16.25 -10.36 -15.69
C GLY A 26 16.47 -9.36 -16.82
N PRO A 27 17.73 -9.12 -17.23
CA PRO A 27 18.04 -8.21 -18.34
C PRO A 27 17.34 -8.56 -19.66
N GLN A 28 16.99 -9.84 -19.86
CA GLN A 28 16.33 -10.36 -21.07
C GLN A 28 15.15 -11.28 -20.75
N THR A 29 14.69 -11.33 -19.49
CA THR A 29 13.61 -12.22 -19.08
C THR A 29 12.52 -11.44 -18.37
N PRO A 30 11.24 -11.60 -18.75
CA PRO A 30 10.15 -10.95 -18.05
C PRO A 30 10.05 -11.48 -16.63
N GLY A 31 9.54 -10.64 -15.72
CA GLY A 31 9.36 -11.00 -14.32
C GLY A 31 8.87 -9.80 -13.52
N ILE A 32 8.98 -9.91 -12.21
CA ILE A 32 8.59 -8.88 -11.27
C ILE A 32 9.78 -7.98 -10.92
N ALA A 33 9.49 -6.73 -10.54
CA ALA A 33 10.48 -5.91 -9.85
C ALA A 33 10.69 -6.46 -8.44
N TRP A 34 11.80 -7.17 -8.24
CA TRP A 34 12.18 -7.63 -6.91
C TRP A 34 12.54 -6.44 -6.04
N SER A 35 12.10 -6.46 -4.79
CA SER A 35 12.47 -5.41 -3.85
C SER A 35 13.88 -5.68 -3.31
N GLU A 36 14.80 -4.82 -3.72
CA GLU A 36 16.04 -4.57 -2.99
C GLU A 36 15.95 -3.16 -2.42
N ASP A 37 16.20 -3.00 -1.12
CA ASP A 37 15.93 -1.75 -0.42
C ASP A 37 16.60 -0.55 -1.10
N GLU A 38 17.87 -0.69 -1.43
CA GLU A 38 18.66 0.35 -2.07
C GLU A 38 18.10 0.72 -3.45
N GLN A 39 17.56 -0.26 -4.19
CA GLN A 39 16.95 -0.01 -5.49
C GLN A 39 15.61 0.73 -5.34
N VAL A 40 14.77 0.33 -4.39
CA VAL A 40 13.51 1.03 -4.11
C VAL A 40 13.77 2.48 -3.72
N ILE A 41 14.76 2.72 -2.85
CA ILE A 41 15.14 4.09 -2.46
C ILE A 41 15.69 4.88 -3.65
N ALA A 42 16.53 4.27 -4.47
CA ALA A 42 17.04 4.90 -5.68
C ALA A 42 15.90 5.27 -6.65
N ASP A 43 14.93 4.39 -6.84
CA ASP A 43 13.78 4.61 -7.72
C ASP A 43 12.83 5.69 -7.20
N ILE A 44 12.62 5.76 -5.88
CA ILE A 44 11.87 6.87 -5.26
C ILE A 44 12.55 8.21 -5.58
N ARG A 45 13.87 8.31 -5.34
CA ARG A 45 14.64 9.53 -5.62
C ARG A 45 14.65 9.86 -7.12
N ALA A 46 14.79 8.85 -7.98
CA ALA A 46 14.77 9.02 -9.43
C ALA A 46 13.42 9.52 -9.93
N ALA A 47 12.31 8.97 -9.42
CA ALA A 47 10.96 9.44 -9.76
C ALA A 47 10.74 10.90 -9.34
N ARG A 48 11.21 11.29 -8.15
CA ARG A 48 11.22 12.70 -7.71
C ARG A 48 12.03 13.59 -8.64
N ALA A 49 13.26 13.18 -8.99
CA ALA A 49 14.13 13.92 -9.90
C ALA A 49 13.55 14.05 -11.32
N ALA A 50 12.79 13.05 -11.77
CA ALA A 50 12.07 13.06 -13.03
C ALA A 50 10.80 13.94 -13.03
N GLY A 51 10.49 14.61 -11.91
CA GLY A 51 9.39 15.55 -11.79
C GLY A 51 8.07 14.95 -11.29
N ALA A 52 8.11 13.85 -10.54
CA ALA A 52 6.95 13.39 -9.77
C ALA A 52 6.66 14.36 -8.61
N ASP A 53 5.43 14.84 -8.52
CA ASP A 53 4.93 15.59 -7.36
C ASP A 53 4.81 14.66 -6.15
N HIS A 54 4.36 13.42 -6.38
CA HIS A 54 4.25 12.36 -5.36
C HIS A 54 4.78 11.02 -5.87
N VAL A 55 5.38 10.27 -4.96
CA VAL A 55 5.78 8.89 -5.18
C VAL A 55 5.05 8.00 -4.18
N ILE A 56 4.48 6.91 -4.67
CA ILE A 56 3.74 5.92 -3.90
C ILE A 56 4.35 4.54 -4.15
N PRO A 57 5.19 4.03 -3.24
CA PRO A 57 5.59 2.64 -3.23
C PRO A 57 4.39 1.75 -2.90
N PHE A 58 4.18 0.72 -3.72
CA PHE A 58 3.19 -0.33 -3.56
C PHE A 58 3.93 -1.66 -3.40
N MET A 59 3.93 -2.19 -2.18
CA MET A 59 4.80 -3.29 -1.77
C MET A 59 4.00 -4.59 -1.63
N HIS A 60 4.50 -5.67 -2.22
CA HIS A 60 4.02 -7.03 -1.99
C HIS A 60 5.00 -7.72 -1.01
N TRP A 61 4.66 -7.75 0.28
CA TRP A 61 5.62 -8.02 1.36
C TRP A 61 5.00 -8.63 2.64
N GLY A 62 5.85 -8.94 3.61
CA GLY A 62 5.42 -9.48 4.90
C GLY A 62 5.07 -10.98 4.84
N TRP A 63 4.46 -11.47 5.91
CA TRP A 63 4.15 -12.89 6.07
C TRP A 63 2.66 -13.18 5.94
N GLU A 64 2.33 -14.21 5.16
CA GLU A 64 0.97 -14.69 4.98
C GLU A 64 0.26 -14.90 6.33
N LYS A 65 -1.01 -14.48 6.40
CA LYS A 65 -1.92 -14.60 7.54
C LYS A 65 -1.56 -13.75 8.77
N ASN A 66 -0.42 -13.06 8.77
CA ASN A 66 -0.04 -12.21 9.89
C ASN A 66 -0.79 -10.86 9.86
N THR A 67 -1.65 -10.63 10.85
CA THR A 67 -2.50 -9.43 10.95
C THR A 67 -1.74 -8.20 11.46
N GLN A 68 -0.49 -8.37 11.90
CA GLN A 68 0.37 -7.27 12.32
C GLN A 68 1.59 -7.15 11.39
N PRO A 69 1.96 -5.93 10.98
CA PRO A 69 3.17 -5.74 10.20
C PRO A 69 4.39 -5.99 11.07
N ASP A 70 5.37 -6.70 10.51
CA ASP A 70 6.61 -7.00 11.19
C ASP A 70 7.55 -5.77 11.27
N ALA A 71 8.65 -5.93 12.01
CA ALA A 71 9.62 -4.85 12.21
C ALA A 71 10.27 -4.39 10.90
N ARG A 72 10.50 -5.30 9.94
CA ARG A 72 11.13 -5.02 8.66
C ARG A 72 10.21 -4.20 7.76
N GLN A 73 8.93 -4.57 7.67
CA GLN A 73 7.91 -3.78 6.97
C GLN A 73 7.85 -2.36 7.54
N ARG A 74 7.83 -2.21 8.88
CA ARG A 74 7.77 -0.90 9.54
C ARG A 74 8.99 -0.04 9.26
N GLU A 75 10.18 -0.58 9.45
CA GLU A 75 11.45 0.13 9.23
C GLU A 75 11.57 0.61 7.79
N PHE A 76 11.29 -0.29 6.83
CA PHE A 76 11.48 0.03 5.42
C PHE A 76 10.41 0.99 4.90
N ALA A 77 9.15 0.84 5.31
CA ALA A 77 8.10 1.80 4.97
C ALA A 77 8.44 3.23 5.46
N ARG A 78 8.98 3.36 6.67
CA ARG A 78 9.43 4.66 7.22
C ARG A 78 10.61 5.21 6.42
N ARG A 79 11.59 4.37 6.05
CA ARG A 79 12.71 4.76 5.18
C ARG A 79 12.21 5.27 3.82
N MET A 80 11.24 4.62 3.20
CA MET A 80 10.64 5.11 1.94
C MET A 80 10.03 6.51 2.09
N ILE A 81 9.34 6.77 3.21
CA ILE A 81 8.78 8.09 3.52
C ILE A 81 9.89 9.14 3.71
N ASP A 82 10.95 8.79 4.44
CA ASP A 82 12.12 9.65 4.64
C ASP A 82 12.80 10.02 3.32
N GLU A 83 12.74 9.12 2.33
CA GLU A 83 13.38 9.26 1.04
C GLU A 83 12.50 9.91 -0.05
N GLY A 84 11.28 10.34 0.32
CA GLY A 84 10.44 11.18 -0.53
C GLY A 84 9.11 10.55 -0.96
N ALA A 85 8.78 9.35 -0.50
CA ALA A 85 7.42 8.81 -0.66
C ALA A 85 6.40 9.70 0.08
N SER A 86 5.19 9.80 -0.50
CA SER A 86 4.08 10.58 0.08
C SER A 86 3.02 9.70 0.75
N LEU A 87 3.01 8.42 0.42
CA LEU A 87 2.18 7.34 0.96
C LEU A 87 2.91 6.03 0.65
N VAL A 88 2.87 5.06 1.56
CA VAL A 88 3.29 3.68 1.28
C VAL A 88 2.08 2.76 1.39
N VAL A 89 1.90 1.88 0.42
CA VAL A 89 0.78 0.92 0.38
C VAL A 89 1.35 -0.48 0.30
N GLY A 90 0.82 -1.40 1.09
CA GLY A 90 1.21 -2.80 1.05
C GLY A 90 0.06 -3.74 0.69
N SER A 91 0.44 -4.93 0.25
CA SER A 91 -0.39 -6.11 0.08
C SER A 91 0.47 -7.36 0.30
N HIS A 92 -0.05 -8.56 -0.01
CA HIS A 92 0.54 -9.91 0.13
C HIS A 92 0.00 -10.78 1.27
N PRO A 93 -0.07 -10.34 2.55
CA PRO A 93 -0.38 -11.23 3.66
C PRO A 93 -1.76 -11.93 3.63
N HIS A 94 -2.59 -11.65 2.62
CA HIS A 94 -3.98 -12.09 2.48
C HIS A 94 -4.85 -11.72 3.69
N VAL A 95 -4.44 -10.72 4.45
CA VAL A 95 -5.20 -10.13 5.55
C VAL A 95 -4.94 -8.63 5.54
N THR A 96 -5.90 -7.86 6.00
CA THR A 96 -5.65 -6.45 6.28
C THR A 96 -4.66 -6.33 7.44
N GLN A 97 -3.74 -5.39 7.33
CA GLN A 97 -2.84 -4.99 8.42
C GLN A 97 -3.13 -3.55 8.78
N GLY A 98 -2.74 -3.12 9.98
CA GLY A 98 -2.94 -1.75 10.43
C GLY A 98 -2.30 -0.69 9.52
N ALA A 99 -2.51 0.57 9.90
CA ALA A 99 -1.87 1.71 9.28
C ALA A 99 -1.06 2.50 10.32
N GLU A 100 -0.17 3.36 9.82
CA GLU A 100 0.64 4.28 10.62
C GLU A 100 0.64 5.66 9.96
N ILE A 101 0.73 6.72 10.77
CA ILE A 101 1.14 8.04 10.28
C ILE A 101 2.59 8.27 10.71
N TYR A 102 3.49 8.37 9.74
CA TYR A 102 4.90 8.64 9.97
C TYR A 102 5.27 9.96 9.31
N ARG A 103 5.77 10.92 10.12
CA ARG A 103 6.11 12.28 9.68
C ARG A 103 4.96 12.95 8.88
N GLY A 104 3.74 12.79 9.38
CA GLY A 104 2.53 13.35 8.77
C GLY A 104 2.07 12.67 7.48
N LYS A 105 2.67 11.54 7.09
CA LYS A 105 2.33 10.79 5.88
C LYS A 105 1.84 9.37 6.22
N PRO A 106 0.81 8.88 5.53
CA PRO A 106 0.25 7.56 5.79
C PRO A 106 1.13 6.41 5.29
N ILE A 107 1.09 5.30 6.03
CA ILE A 107 1.60 3.99 5.65
C ILE A 107 0.46 2.99 5.89
N VAL A 108 0.00 2.29 4.85
CA VAL A 108 -1.00 1.22 4.97
C VAL A 108 -0.29 -0.10 4.69
N TYR A 109 -0.12 -0.96 5.70
CA TYR A 109 0.80 -2.09 5.61
C TYR A 109 0.29 -3.26 4.78
N SER A 110 -1.02 -3.50 4.77
CA SER A 110 -1.66 -4.48 3.88
C SER A 110 -3.13 -4.13 3.70
N LEU A 111 -3.56 -4.07 2.44
CA LEU A 111 -4.97 -3.93 2.07
C LEU A 111 -5.77 -5.24 2.15
N GLY A 112 -5.11 -6.38 2.38
CA GLY A 112 -5.75 -7.69 2.30
C GLY A 112 -6.12 -8.07 0.86
N ASN A 113 -7.14 -8.92 0.73
CA ASN A 113 -7.64 -9.38 -0.56
C ASN A 113 -8.70 -8.42 -1.14
N PHE A 114 -9.06 -8.54 -2.41
CA PHE A 114 -10.19 -7.78 -2.98
C PHE A 114 -11.00 -8.63 -3.96
N VAL A 115 -10.45 -8.95 -5.14
CA VAL A 115 -11.04 -9.94 -6.06
C VAL A 115 -10.17 -11.20 -5.97
N PHE A 116 -10.47 -12.09 -5.02
CA PHE A 116 -9.67 -13.28 -4.74
C PHE A 116 -10.47 -14.36 -4.00
N ASP A 117 -10.56 -15.56 -4.57
CA ASP A 117 -11.17 -16.76 -3.99
C ASP A 117 -10.13 -17.66 -3.27
N GLY A 118 -10.57 -18.81 -2.76
CA GLY A 118 -9.68 -19.83 -2.18
C GLY A 118 -9.30 -19.64 -0.70
N PHE A 119 -9.91 -18.69 -0.01
CA PHE A 119 -9.69 -18.44 1.42
C PHE A 119 -10.90 -18.87 2.26
N ASP A 120 -10.68 -19.81 3.19
CA ASP A 120 -11.71 -20.41 4.04
C ASP A 120 -11.73 -19.85 5.48
N TYR A 121 -10.94 -18.80 5.74
CA TYR A 121 -10.87 -18.14 7.04
C TYR A 121 -11.26 -16.66 6.98
N GLU A 122 -11.83 -16.15 8.07
CA GLU A 122 -12.51 -14.86 8.11
C GLU A 122 -11.64 -13.68 7.68
N ASN A 123 -10.40 -13.59 8.19
CA ASN A 123 -9.50 -12.49 7.82
C ASN A 123 -9.06 -12.55 6.35
N GLY A 124 -9.08 -13.73 5.73
CA GLY A 124 -8.75 -13.93 4.30
C GLY A 124 -9.85 -13.45 3.36
N ARG A 125 -11.07 -13.35 3.88
CA ARG A 125 -12.25 -12.85 3.18
C ARG A 125 -12.55 -11.39 3.50
N ARG A 126 -11.61 -10.68 4.12
CA ARG A 126 -11.71 -9.25 4.41
C ARG A 126 -10.63 -8.48 3.68
N GLY A 127 -11.03 -7.34 3.14
CA GLY A 127 -10.19 -6.48 2.33
C GLY A 127 -10.52 -5.02 2.51
N TRP A 128 -9.60 -4.15 2.08
CA TRP A 128 -9.80 -2.72 2.07
C TRP A 128 -9.58 -2.14 0.67
N LEU A 129 -10.53 -1.30 0.24
CA LEU A 129 -10.29 -0.35 -0.83
C LEU A 129 -9.72 0.93 -0.22
N LEU A 130 -8.53 1.35 -0.66
CA LEU A 130 -7.91 2.58 -0.22
C LEU A 130 -8.35 3.75 -1.10
N ARG A 131 -9.07 4.72 -0.53
CA ARG A 131 -9.41 5.98 -1.19
C ARG A 131 -8.49 7.07 -0.68
N VAL A 132 -7.84 7.78 -1.61
CA VAL A 132 -6.87 8.84 -1.29
C VAL A 132 -7.25 10.12 -2.03
N HIS A 133 -7.38 11.20 -1.26
CA HIS A 133 -7.47 12.55 -1.76
C HIS A 133 -6.09 13.19 -1.62
N ILE A 134 -5.52 13.64 -2.73
CA ILE A 134 -4.14 14.13 -2.81
C ILE A 134 -4.10 15.40 -3.65
N ASP A 135 -3.33 16.38 -3.21
CA ASP A 135 -3.00 17.62 -3.93
C ASP A 135 -1.48 17.79 -4.02
N ARG A 136 -0.99 18.94 -4.49
CA ARG A 136 0.46 19.20 -4.64
C ARG A 136 1.28 19.17 -3.35
N GLU A 137 0.65 19.38 -2.20
CA GLU A 137 1.33 19.39 -0.91
C GLU A 137 1.39 17.99 -0.28
N GLY A 138 0.61 17.03 -0.78
CA GLY A 138 0.60 15.65 -0.29
C GLY A 138 -0.80 15.08 -0.11
N VAL A 139 -0.90 14.01 0.68
CA VAL A 139 -2.20 13.42 1.03
C VAL A 139 -2.98 14.43 1.87
N LEU A 140 -4.21 14.73 1.46
CA LEU A 140 -5.16 15.57 2.19
C LEU A 140 -6.00 14.72 3.14
N HIS A 141 -6.55 13.64 2.61
CA HIS A 141 -7.38 12.69 3.33
C HIS A 141 -7.19 11.30 2.73
N TRP A 142 -7.21 10.29 3.57
CA TRP A 142 -7.21 8.89 3.15
C TRP A 142 -8.11 8.09 4.06
N GLU A 143 -8.75 7.09 3.49
CA GLU A 143 -9.60 6.16 4.22
C GLU A 143 -9.52 4.79 3.56
N THR A 144 -9.68 3.77 4.38
CA THR A 144 -9.91 2.42 3.91
C THR A 144 -11.41 2.16 3.95
N LEU A 145 -11.91 1.41 2.97
CA LEU A 145 -13.32 1.01 2.88
C LEU A 145 -13.38 -0.50 2.96
N ALA A 146 -14.07 -1.03 3.95
CA ALA A 146 -14.15 -2.47 4.16
C ALA A 146 -14.93 -3.17 3.05
N ALA A 147 -14.36 -4.27 2.58
CA ALA A 147 -15.02 -5.22 1.70
C ALA A 147 -14.97 -6.62 2.33
N HIS A 148 -16.08 -7.34 2.25
CA HIS A 148 -16.15 -8.78 2.49
C HIS A 148 -16.13 -9.51 1.15
N ILE A 149 -15.35 -10.57 1.06
CA ILE A 149 -15.13 -11.32 -0.17
C ILE A 149 -15.88 -12.64 -0.05
N ASP A 150 -16.82 -12.88 -0.95
CA ASP A 150 -17.58 -14.13 -0.94
C ASP A 150 -16.74 -15.33 -1.42
N THR A 151 -17.36 -16.51 -1.43
CA THR A 151 -16.69 -17.76 -1.81
C THR A 151 -16.26 -17.81 -3.26
N ASP A 152 -16.87 -16.99 -4.12
CA ASP A 152 -16.52 -16.87 -5.53
C ASP A 152 -15.44 -15.81 -5.77
N GLY A 153 -14.91 -15.23 -4.68
CA GLY A 153 -13.89 -14.19 -4.73
C GLY A 153 -14.43 -12.80 -5.07
N THR A 154 -15.75 -12.59 -5.01
CA THR A 154 -16.37 -11.30 -5.33
C THR A 154 -16.40 -10.40 -4.10
N PRO A 155 -15.87 -9.15 -4.18
CA PRO A 155 -15.93 -8.20 -3.08
C PRO A 155 -17.30 -7.53 -2.97
N HIS A 156 -17.81 -7.48 -1.74
CA HIS A 156 -19.03 -6.78 -1.34
C HIS A 156 -18.70 -5.70 -0.32
N PRO A 157 -19.23 -4.47 -0.45
CA PRO A 157 -19.09 -3.45 0.59
C PRO A 157 -19.56 -3.98 1.96
N ALA A 158 -18.83 -3.66 3.01
CA ALA A 158 -19.17 -4.04 4.39
C ALA A 158 -19.50 -2.78 5.23
N PRO A 159 -20.68 -2.15 5.02
CA PRO A 159 -21.04 -0.89 5.66
C PRO A 159 -21.11 -1.02 7.18
N GLY A 160 -20.84 0.08 7.89
CA GLY A 160 -20.87 0.13 9.36
C GLY A 160 -19.61 -0.42 10.05
N LEU A 161 -18.70 -1.07 9.33
CA LEU A 161 -17.39 -1.46 9.87
C LEU A 161 -16.49 -0.23 10.01
N THR A 162 -15.71 -0.19 11.09
CA THR A 162 -14.67 0.82 11.27
C THR A 162 -13.35 0.35 10.69
N THR A 163 -12.66 1.25 10.00
CA THR A 163 -11.36 0.96 9.40
C THR A 163 -10.44 2.18 9.47
N PRO A 164 -9.11 1.99 9.33
CA PRO A 164 -8.14 3.08 9.37
C PRO A 164 -8.41 4.21 8.37
N CYS A 165 -8.28 5.43 8.86
CA CYS A 165 -8.30 6.63 8.04
C CYS A 165 -7.43 7.72 8.67
N GLY A 166 -7.26 8.83 7.95
CA GLY A 166 -6.65 10.02 8.49
C GLY A 166 -6.62 11.19 7.52
N SER A 167 -6.24 12.34 8.04
CA SER A 167 -6.16 13.61 7.31
C SER A 167 -4.82 14.30 7.56
N ARG A 168 -4.44 15.20 6.65
CA ARG A 168 -3.21 15.99 6.78
C ARG A 168 -3.18 16.73 8.12
N GLY A 169 -2.05 16.68 8.80
CA GLY A 169 -1.82 17.33 10.09
C GLY A 169 -2.12 16.46 11.30
N GLU A 170 -2.79 15.31 11.11
CA GLU A 170 -2.95 14.31 12.17
C GLU A 170 -1.64 13.54 12.39
N THR A 171 -1.41 13.11 13.63
CA THR A 171 -0.23 12.34 14.04
C THR A 171 -0.57 10.90 14.43
N ALA A 172 -1.85 10.57 14.50
CA ALA A 172 -2.36 9.24 14.83
C ALA A 172 -3.45 8.85 13.83
N VAL A 173 -3.53 7.55 13.54
CA VAL A 173 -4.56 6.98 12.68
C VAL A 173 -5.90 7.01 13.40
N ALA A 174 -6.92 7.55 12.72
CA ALA A 174 -8.30 7.52 13.18
C ALA A 174 -9.03 6.25 12.69
N GLN A 175 -10.26 6.06 13.16
CA GLN A 175 -11.16 5.00 12.70
C GLN A 175 -12.39 5.63 12.06
N CYS A 176 -12.57 5.41 10.76
CA CYS A 176 -13.71 5.90 10.00
C CYS A 176 -14.72 4.77 9.76
N ILE A 177 -16.00 5.11 9.80
CA ILE A 177 -17.09 4.18 9.52
C ILE A 177 -17.24 4.05 8.00
N ASN A 178 -17.23 2.82 7.51
CA ASN A 178 -17.50 2.49 6.11
C ASN A 178 -18.94 2.90 5.76
N PRO A 179 -19.15 3.74 4.72
CA PRO A 179 -20.46 4.26 4.33
C PRO A 179 -21.41 3.18 3.79
#